data_AF-A0A9D5NDC5-F1
#
_entry.id   AF-A0A9D5NDC5-F1
#
_cell.length_a   1.000
_cell.length_b   1.000
_cell.length_c   1.000
_cell.angle_alpha   90.00
_cell.angle_beta   90.00
_cell.angle_gamma   90.00
#
_symmetry.space_group_name_H-M   'P 1'
#
loop_
_entity.id
_entity.type
_entity.pdbx_description
1 polymer ?
#
loop_
_entity_poly.entity_id
_entity_poly.type
_entity_poly.pdbx_seq_one_letter_code
_entity_poly.pdbx_strand_id
1 'polypeptide(L)'
;MKHIIISFLIALIILYGAFKYDPVILNKEEIPQEYIEAIESQSEGVYSNRLPLLPLFVYIDGYVDDRVYYTIHYFPYGSVGMSYKEDDGYNIEKNFSPLQ
;
A
#
# COMPACT_ATOMS: atom_id res chain seq x y z
N MET A 1 -16.12 26.63 -21.21
CA MET A 1 -14.99 26.72 -20.25
C MET A 1 -15.12 25.73 -19.08
N LYS A 2 -16.21 25.72 -18.31
CA LYS A 2 -16.45 24.70 -17.24
C LYS A 2 -16.37 23.25 -17.73
N HIS A 3 -16.98 22.93 -18.88
CA HIS A 3 -16.95 21.58 -19.45
C HIS A 3 -15.52 21.11 -19.84
N ILE A 4 -14.68 22.03 -20.31
CA ILE A 4 -13.28 21.73 -20.67
C ILE A 4 -12.47 21.39 -19.40
N ILE A 5 -12.69 22.16 -18.32
CA ILE A 5 -12.04 21.93 -17.02
C ILE A 5 -12.45 20.58 -16.43
N ILE A 6 -13.75 20.24 -16.50
CA ILE A 6 -14.27 18.96 -16.01
C ILE A 6 -13.68 17.79 -16.81
N SER A 7 -13.66 17.87 -18.14
CA SER A 7 -13.06 16.83 -18.99
C SER A 7 -11.57 16.65 -18.75
N PHE A 8 -10.83 17.74 -18.51
CA PHE A 8 -9.41 17.69 -18.15
C PHE A 8 -9.18 17.00 -16.80
N LEU A 9 -10.02 17.30 -15.79
CA LEU A 9 -9.98 16.65 -14.49
C LEU A 9 -10.25 15.15 -14.57
N ILE A 10 -11.25 14.74 -15.36
CA ILE A 10 -11.56 13.31 -15.58
C ILE A 10 -10.40 12.62 -16.28
N ALA A 11 -9.82 13.23 -17.31
CA ALA A 11 -8.66 12.68 -18.01
C ALA A 11 -7.45 12.55 -17.07
N LEU A 12 -7.24 13.53 -16.18
CA LEU A 12 -6.18 13.48 -15.17
C LEU A 12 -6.40 12.33 -14.19
N ILE A 13 -7.62 12.10 -13.72
CA ILE A 13 -7.97 11.00 -12.80
C ILE A 13 -7.79 9.64 -13.48
N ILE A 14 -8.20 9.48 -14.74
CA ILE A 14 -7.99 8.24 -15.51
C ILE A 14 -6.51 7.99 -15.71
N LEU A 15 -5.75 9.02 -16.09
CA LEU A 15 -4.31 8.93 -16.26
C LEU A 15 -3.62 8.59 -14.92
N TYR A 16 -4.09 9.16 -13.82
CA TYR A 16 -3.58 8.89 -12.48
C TYR A 16 -3.88 7.46 -12.01
N GLY A 17 -5.10 6.96 -12.24
CA GLY A 17 -5.48 5.58 -11.95
C GLY A 17 -4.84 4.54 -12.87
N ALA A 18 -4.28 4.96 -14.00
CA ALA A 18 -3.50 4.12 -14.90
C ALA A 18 -2.02 3.98 -14.47
N PHE A 19 -1.52 4.85 -13.59
CA PHE A 19 -0.21 4.67 -12.97
C PHE A 19 -0.34 3.67 -11.82
N LYS A 20 0.02 2.42 -12.09
CA LYS A 20 0.41 1.49 -11.04
C LYS A 20 1.69 2.03 -10.41
N TYR A 21 1.65 2.27 -9.11
CA TYR A 21 2.82 2.64 -8.34
C TYR A 21 3.11 1.50 -7.37
N ASP A 22 4.25 0.87 -7.55
CA ASP A 22 4.72 -0.18 -6.66
C ASP A 22 5.42 0.51 -5.48
N PRO A 23 4.91 0.36 -4.25
CA PRO A 23 5.51 1.04 -3.11
C PRO A 23 6.93 0.53 -2.87
N VAL A 24 7.82 1.45 -2.52
CA VAL A 24 9.19 1.08 -2.11
C VAL A 24 9.10 0.36 -0.77
N ILE A 25 9.54 -0.90 -0.70
CA ILE A 25 9.66 -1.60 0.59
C ILE A 25 11.00 -1.27 1.23
N LEU A 26 10.96 -0.76 2.46
CA LEU A 26 12.10 -0.37 3.29
C LEU A 26 12.33 -1.44 4.36
N ASN A 27 13.59 -1.59 4.79
CA ASN A 27 14.00 -2.51 5.87
C ASN A 27 13.77 -4.01 5.57
N LYS A 28 14.08 -4.45 4.33
CA LYS A 28 13.85 -5.83 3.87
C LYS A 28 14.83 -6.87 4.43
N GLU A 29 15.93 -6.45 5.07
CA GLU A 29 17.08 -7.32 5.36
C GLU A 29 16.79 -8.42 6.39
N GLU A 30 15.69 -8.32 7.14
CA GLU A 30 15.34 -9.21 8.24
C GLU A 30 14.30 -10.28 7.89
N ILE A 31 13.84 -10.38 6.63
CA ILE A 31 12.70 -11.22 6.25
C ILE A 31 12.98 -12.12 5.04
N PRO A 32 12.35 -13.32 4.97
CA PRO A 32 12.52 -14.20 3.81
C PRO A 32 11.96 -13.58 2.52
N GLN A 33 12.60 -13.89 1.38
CA GLN A 33 12.26 -13.32 0.07
C GLN A 33 10.82 -13.61 -0.36
N GLU A 34 10.28 -14.79 -0.03
CA GLU A 34 8.88 -15.16 -0.31
C GLU A 34 7.87 -14.25 0.40
N TYR A 35 8.21 -13.74 1.60
CA TYR A 35 7.37 -12.78 2.33
C TYR A 35 7.44 -11.40 1.69
N ILE A 36 8.60 -11.00 1.16
CA ILE A 36 8.76 -9.76 0.40
C ILE A 36 7.87 -9.79 -0.84
N GLU A 37 7.95 -10.87 -1.62
CA GLU A 37 7.17 -11.06 -2.84
C GLU A 37 5.66 -11.10 -2.55
N ALA A 38 5.25 -11.72 -1.44
CA ALA A 38 3.86 -11.69 -0.99
C ALA A 38 3.39 -10.25 -0.72
N ILE A 39 4.15 -9.47 0.06
CA ILE A 39 3.81 -8.07 0.35
C ILE A 39 3.75 -7.23 -0.93
N GLU A 40 4.68 -7.42 -1.86
CA GLU A 40 4.69 -6.74 -3.17
C GLU A 40 3.42 -7.09 -3.95
N SER A 41 3.06 -8.37 -4.07
CA SER A 41 1.85 -8.83 -4.75
C SER A 41 0.55 -8.28 -4.13
N GLN A 42 0.52 -8.12 -2.81
CA GLN A 42 -0.64 -7.56 -2.12
C GLN A 42 -0.79 -6.06 -2.39
N SER A 43 0.34 -5.36 -2.44
CA SER A 43 0.39 -3.93 -2.74
C SER A 43 -0.24 -3.60 -4.10
N GLU A 44 -0.09 -4.51 -5.07
CA GLU A 44 -0.65 -4.40 -6.41
C GLU A 44 -2.17 -4.65 -6.50
N GLY A 45 -2.76 -5.39 -5.55
CA GLY A 45 -4.11 -5.95 -5.68
C GLY A 45 -5.19 -5.41 -4.73
N VAL A 46 -4.87 -5.14 -3.46
CA VAL A 46 -5.90 -4.95 -2.42
C VAL A 46 -6.10 -3.47 -2.05
N TYR A 47 -5.06 -2.64 -2.12
CA TYR A 47 -5.10 -1.29 -1.53
C TYR A 47 -5.57 -0.21 -2.49
N SER A 48 -5.28 -0.34 -3.79
CA SER A 48 -5.72 0.62 -4.81
C SER A 48 -7.25 0.65 -5.01
N ASN A 49 -7.94 -0.42 -4.62
CA ASN A 49 -9.36 -0.61 -4.93
C ASN A 49 -10.33 -0.10 -3.85
N ARG A 50 -9.87 0.09 -2.60
CA ARG A 50 -10.75 0.48 -1.47
C ARG A 50 -10.62 1.95 -1.06
N LEU A 51 -9.47 2.56 -1.31
CA LEU A 51 -9.23 3.96 -1.02
C LEU A 51 -8.51 4.59 -2.21
N PRO A 52 -8.85 5.81 -2.66
CA PRO A 52 -8.13 6.52 -3.71
C PRO A 52 -6.79 7.08 -3.17
N LEU A 53 -6.05 6.25 -2.44
CA LEU A 53 -4.81 6.58 -1.76
C LEU A 53 -3.68 5.85 -2.44
N LEU A 54 -2.59 6.56 -2.72
CA LEU A 54 -1.41 5.96 -3.34
C LEU A 54 -0.49 5.38 -2.27
N PRO A 55 -0.20 4.07 -2.25
CA PRO A 55 0.81 3.51 -1.36
C PRO A 55 2.19 4.03 -1.82
N LEU A 56 2.87 4.80 -0.99
CA LEU A 56 4.20 5.37 -1.32
C LEU A 56 5.32 4.40 -0.96
N PHE A 57 5.27 3.86 0.25
CA PHE A 57 6.28 2.94 0.73
C PHE A 57 5.69 2.02 1.80
N VAL A 58 6.35 0.88 1.96
CA VAL A 58 6.09 -0.07 3.04
C VAL A 58 7.31 -0.09 3.93
N TYR A 59 7.09 0.02 5.23
CA TYR A 59 8.15 -0.13 6.23
C TYR A 59 7.96 -1.46 6.95
N ILE A 60 8.98 -2.32 6.94
CA ILE A 60 8.95 -3.56 7.73
C ILE A 60 9.24 -3.20 9.20
N ASP A 61 8.24 -3.41 10.05
CA ASP A 61 8.29 -3.14 11.49
C ASP A 61 8.97 -4.28 12.27
N GLY A 62 8.90 -5.52 11.75
CA GLY A 62 9.63 -6.66 12.31
C GLY A 62 9.15 -8.02 11.82
N TYR A 63 9.88 -9.07 12.21
CA TYR A 63 9.60 -10.47 11.87
C TYR A 63 9.65 -11.35 13.12
N VAL A 64 8.52 -11.95 13.48
CA VAL A 64 8.38 -12.74 14.72
C VAL A 64 7.44 -13.92 14.46
N ASP A 65 7.83 -15.13 14.87
CA ASP A 65 7.00 -16.36 14.77
C ASP A 65 6.40 -16.61 13.37
N ASP A 66 7.24 -16.47 12.34
CA ASP A 66 6.88 -16.59 10.93
C ASP A 66 5.78 -15.63 10.48
N ARG A 67 5.70 -14.47 11.16
CA ARG A 67 4.82 -13.36 10.80
C ARG A 67 5.63 -12.10 10.60
N VAL A 68 5.41 -11.47 9.46
CA VAL A 68 5.95 -10.16 9.12
C VAL A 68 4.96 -9.10 9.55
N TYR A 69 5.44 -8.06 10.22
CA TYR A 69 4.67 -6.88 10.58
C TYR A 69 5.21 -5.70 9.78
N TYR A 70 4.31 -4.92 9.18
CA TYR A 70 4.70 -3.83 8.32
C TYR A 70 3.65 -2.73 8.30
N THR A 71 4.12 -1.51 8.05
CA THR A 71 3.27 -0.33 7.94
C THR A 71 3.32 0.20 6.51
N ILE A 72 2.15 0.34 5.90
CA ILE A 72 2.02 0.96 4.57
C ILE A 72 1.74 2.44 4.76
N HIS A 73 2.48 3.29 4.07
CA HIS A 73 2.31 4.74 4.08
C HIS A 73 1.68 5.22 2.78
N TYR A 74 0.65 6.05 2.89
CA TYR A 74 -0.15 6.52 1.77
C TYR A 74 -0.02 8.02 1.52
N PHE A 75 -0.07 8.42 0.25
CA PHE A 75 -0.28 9.81 -0.16
C PHE A 75 -1.77 10.09 -0.43
N PRO A 76 -2.30 11.28 -0.09
CA PRO A 76 -1.62 12.37 0.63
C PRO A 76 -1.56 12.18 2.15
N TYR A 77 -2.29 11.21 2.70
CA TYR A 77 -2.36 11.02 4.15
C TYR A 77 -2.46 9.56 4.57
N GLY A 78 -1.77 9.26 5.68
CA GLY A 78 -2.08 8.17 6.58
C GLY A 78 -1.31 6.88 6.37
N SER A 79 -1.51 5.96 7.31
CA SER A 79 -0.87 4.66 7.30
C SER A 79 -1.81 3.56 7.77
N VAL A 80 -1.50 2.33 7.36
CA VAL A 80 -2.18 1.11 7.82
C VAL A 80 -1.13 0.15 8.33
N GLY A 81 -1.31 -0.36 9.54
CA GLY A 81 -0.46 -1.43 10.08
C GLY A 81 -1.01 -2.78 9.67
N MET A 82 -0.15 -3.62 9.12
CA MET A 82 -0.48 -4.90 8.52
C MET A 82 0.43 -5.99 9.07
N SER A 83 -0.03 -7.24 8.94
CA SER A 83 0.83 -8.41 9.07
C SER A 83 0.56 -9.44 7.98
N TYR A 84 1.56 -10.25 7.69
CA TYR A 84 1.47 -11.38 6.75
C TYR A 84 2.11 -12.62 7.36
N LYS A 85 1.42 -13.76 7.21
CA LYS A 85 1.93 -15.11 7.47
C LYS A 85 1.32 -16.06 6.46
N GLU A 86 2.08 -17.06 6.02
CA GLU A 86 1.63 -17.98 4.97
C GLU A 86 0.33 -18.73 5.35
N ASP A 87 0.22 -19.14 6.62
CA ASP A 87 -0.91 -19.94 7.13
C ASP A 87 -2.26 -19.22 7.14
N ASP A 88 -2.27 -17.91 7.42
CA ASP A 88 -3.51 -17.12 7.60
C ASP A 88 -3.63 -15.89 6.70
N GLY A 89 -2.62 -15.65 5.86
CA GLY A 89 -2.58 -14.58 4.89
C GLY A 89 -2.34 -13.20 5.53
N TYR A 90 -3.09 -12.21 5.07
CA TYR A 90 -2.89 -10.80 5.41
C TYR A 90 -3.89 -10.33 6.46
N ASN A 91 -3.41 -9.67 7.51
CA ASN A 91 -4.24 -9.12 8.57
C ASN A 91 -3.99 -7.62 8.76
N ILE A 92 -5.04 -6.88 9.13
CA ILE A 92 -4.95 -5.49 9.54
C ILE A 92 -4.68 -5.46 11.04
N GLU A 93 -3.48 -5.01 11.43
CA GLU A 93 -3.07 -4.87 12.83
C GLU A 93 -3.47 -3.51 13.39
N LYS A 94 -3.43 -2.48 12.54
CA LYS A 94 -3.84 -1.12 12.88
C LYS A 94 -4.67 -0.55 11.74
N ASN A 95 -5.89 -0.14 12.08
CA ASN A 95 -6.76 0.57 11.14
C ASN A 95 -6.08 1.83 10.60
N PHE A 96 -6.57 2.26 9.43
CA PHE A 96 -6.10 3.48 8.79
C PHE A 96 -6.07 4.66 9.77
N SER A 97 -4.88 5.23 9.94
CA SER A 97 -4.64 6.39 10.78
C SER A 97 -4.20 7.56 9.91
N PRO A 98 -4.94 8.69 9.87
CA PRO A 98 -4.47 9.90 9.21
C PRO A 98 -3.15 10.36 9.84
N LEU A 99 -2.26 10.97 9.05
CA LEU A 99 -1.11 11.70 9.60
C LEU A 99 -1.64 12.80 10.55
N GLN A 100 -1.24 12.76 11.82
CA GLN A 100 -1.55 13.78 12.83
C GLN A 100 -0.67 15.03 12.64
#